data_AF-A0A9Q0MCZ4-F1
#
_entry.id   AF-A0A9Q0MCZ4-F1
#
_cell.length_a   1.000
_cell.length_b   1.000
_cell.length_c   1.000
_cell.angle_alpha   90.00
_cell.angle_beta   90.00
_cell.angle_gamma   90.00
#
_symmetry.space_group_name_H-M   'P 1'
#
loop_
_entity.id
_entity.type
_entity.pdbx_description
1 polymer ?
#
loop_
_entity_poly.entity_id
_entity_poly.type
_entity_poly.pdbx_seq_one_letter_code
_entity_poly.pdbx_strand_id
1 'polypeptide(L)'
;MEKKIDITEEDVDKLMKVFAELNSTNVWSRVKRDDFTIRRFAMGYVNDISCCVLTDQARLRLGATQNIDYPAIVVKFVPDVIFFSLNRIETTAVNTTISENGLSPRLLYINENVALMSTFSQNYNQDDDLNVETVKKIARVLGRFHSLKPPISIDGFHAWNKMSDNIGELPISANVFKNEFIEAIVADDELKDKYGWYNIRYIIINSLILSIAIGSTFDDLDLKQVFAANKIKMENVKSPFVFTHGDFNRGNRLVKKETRSDGTIETEIYLVDFDYSTYNYRGYDLGRYFSNYRHKEDMFGDEGFPTDDEMKLFLKNIDKNVLLYKVKVI
;
A
#
# COMPACT_ATOMS: atom_id res chain seq x y z
N MET A 1 14.98 10.95 3.10
CA MET A 1 15.44 9.57 2.87
C MET A 1 15.93 9.50 1.43
N GLU A 2 17.19 9.14 1.20
CA GLU A 2 17.74 8.96 -0.15
C GLU A 2 17.33 7.61 -0.72
N LYS A 3 17.00 7.55 -2.02
CA LYS A 3 16.76 6.28 -2.71
C LYS A 3 18.08 5.52 -2.80
N LYS A 4 18.19 4.40 -2.08
CA LYS A 4 19.33 3.50 -2.16
C LYS A 4 19.27 2.76 -3.50
N ILE A 5 19.91 3.30 -4.54
CA ILE A 5 19.89 2.71 -5.90
C ILE A 5 21.08 1.75 -6.08
N ASP A 6 22.22 2.09 -5.49
CA ASP A 6 23.43 1.28 -5.60
C ASP A 6 23.37 0.03 -4.74
N ILE A 7 23.97 -1.04 -5.26
CA ILE A 7 24.14 -2.32 -4.57
C ILE A 7 25.53 -2.35 -3.95
N THR A 8 25.58 -2.59 -2.64
CA THR A 8 26.84 -2.72 -1.90
C THR A 8 27.18 -4.18 -1.64
N GLU A 9 28.45 -4.48 -1.31
CA GLU A 9 28.86 -5.82 -0.86
C GLU A 9 28.07 -6.29 0.38
N GLU A 10 27.71 -5.36 1.28
CA GLU A 10 26.87 -5.66 2.45
C GLU A 10 25.47 -6.15 2.04
N ASP A 11 24.91 -5.60 0.96
CA ASP A 11 23.61 -6.02 0.44
C ASP A 11 23.69 -7.44 -0.14
N VAL A 12 24.78 -7.76 -0.86
CA VAL A 12 25.05 -9.12 -1.35
C VAL A 12 25.18 -10.09 -0.17
N ASP A 13 25.90 -9.71 0.89
CA ASP A 13 26.07 -10.55 2.08
C ASP A 13 24.74 -10.84 2.81
N LYS A 14 23.87 -9.84 2.91
CA LYS A 14 22.52 -10.03 3.47
C LYS A 14 21.71 -11.01 2.64
N LEU A 15 21.72 -10.88 1.32
CA LEU A 15 21.02 -11.79 0.42
C LEU A 15 21.56 -13.22 0.52
N MET A 16 22.88 -13.39 0.54
CA MET A 16 23.51 -14.71 0.67
C MET A 16 23.15 -15.41 1.99
N LYS A 17 23.05 -14.66 3.10
CA LYS A 17 22.57 -15.20 4.37
C LYS A 17 21.13 -15.71 4.27
N VAL A 18 20.24 -14.91 3.70
CA VAL A 18 18.83 -15.30 3.47
C VAL A 18 18.74 -16.54 2.59
N PHE A 19 19.51 -16.60 1.51
CA PHE A 19 19.51 -17.75 0.60
C PHE A 19 19.99 -19.03 1.29
N ALA A 20 20.96 -18.95 2.19
CA ALA A 20 21.45 -20.09 2.96
C ALA A 20 20.41 -20.67 3.95
N GLU A 21 19.38 -19.91 4.34
CA GLU A 21 18.28 -20.38 5.18
C GLU A 21 17.25 -21.22 4.40
N LEU A 22 17.23 -21.11 3.07
CA LEU A 22 16.29 -21.83 2.24
C LEU A 22 16.60 -23.34 2.25
N ASN A 23 15.55 -24.16 2.12
CA ASN A 23 15.73 -25.61 2.00
C ASN A 23 16.67 -25.94 0.83
N SER A 24 17.56 -26.92 1.03
CA SER A 24 18.47 -27.50 0.03
C SER A 24 17.84 -27.86 -1.33
N THR A 25 16.53 -28.13 -1.37
CA THR A 25 15.81 -28.39 -2.62
C THR A 25 15.52 -27.12 -3.44
N ASN A 26 15.56 -25.94 -2.83
CA ASN A 26 15.40 -24.65 -3.50
C ASN A 26 16.72 -24.27 -4.20
N VAL A 27 16.68 -23.93 -5.50
CA VAL A 27 17.86 -23.51 -6.26
C VAL A 27 18.61 -22.33 -5.64
N TRP A 28 17.89 -21.40 -5.02
CA TRP A 28 18.48 -20.23 -4.37
C TRP A 28 19.35 -20.59 -3.18
N SER A 29 19.13 -21.73 -2.51
CA SER A 29 20.02 -22.22 -1.44
C SER A 29 21.42 -22.64 -1.91
N ARG A 30 21.62 -22.79 -3.22
CA ARG A 30 22.85 -23.34 -3.84
C ARG A 30 23.57 -22.32 -4.73
N VAL A 31 23.14 -21.06 -4.72
CA VAL A 31 23.77 -19.98 -5.49
C VAL A 31 25.10 -19.57 -4.85
N LYS A 32 25.99 -19.03 -5.67
CA LYS A 32 27.20 -18.32 -5.32
C LYS A 32 26.97 -16.83 -5.63
N ARG A 33 27.87 -15.98 -5.14
CA ARG A 33 27.78 -14.52 -5.31
C ARG A 33 27.62 -14.08 -6.77
N ASP A 34 28.34 -14.72 -7.69
CA ASP A 34 28.33 -14.33 -9.12
C ASP A 34 27.20 -15.00 -9.93
N ASP A 35 26.33 -15.80 -9.29
CA ASP A 35 25.28 -16.54 -9.98
C ASP A 35 24.02 -15.71 -10.26
N PHE A 36 23.92 -14.48 -9.76
CA PHE A 36 22.74 -13.65 -9.93
C PHE A 36 23.08 -12.16 -10.05
N THR A 37 22.19 -11.43 -10.70
CA THR A 37 22.20 -9.97 -10.72
C THR A 37 21.18 -9.42 -9.72
N ILE A 38 21.43 -8.22 -9.20
CA ILE A 38 20.56 -7.57 -8.22
C ILE A 38 20.10 -6.24 -8.81
N ARG A 39 18.80 -5.97 -8.68
CA ARG A 39 18.21 -4.66 -8.97
C ARG A 39 17.35 -4.23 -7.79
N ARG A 40 17.67 -3.07 -7.19
CA ARG A 40 16.77 -2.45 -6.21
C ARG A 40 15.55 -1.84 -6.88
N PHE A 41 14.41 -1.93 -6.22
CA PHE A 41 13.23 -1.16 -6.63
C PHE A 41 13.36 0.27 -6.11
N ALA A 42 13.21 1.26 -6.99
CA ALA A 42 13.31 2.68 -6.65
C ALA A 42 12.04 3.24 -5.98
N MET A 43 11.25 2.37 -5.32
CA MET A 43 9.89 2.64 -4.84
C MET A 43 9.80 2.39 -3.33
N GLY A 44 9.03 3.23 -2.64
CA GLY A 44 8.85 3.18 -1.19
C GLY A 44 9.97 3.90 -0.42
N TYR A 45 9.60 4.59 0.65
CA TYR A 45 10.54 5.30 1.53
C TYR A 45 11.15 4.39 2.61
N VAL A 46 10.51 3.24 2.89
CA VAL A 46 10.78 2.41 4.07
C VAL A 46 11.28 1.00 3.73
N ASN A 47 11.11 0.54 2.49
CA ASN A 47 11.29 -0.87 2.14
C ASN A 47 12.63 -1.14 1.45
N ASP A 48 13.41 -2.09 1.99
CA ASP A 48 14.60 -2.65 1.33
C ASP A 48 14.17 -3.86 0.49
N ILE A 49 13.94 -3.60 -0.81
CA ILE A 49 13.43 -4.58 -1.77
C ILE A 49 14.42 -4.75 -2.92
N SER A 50 14.84 -5.99 -3.13
CA SER A 50 15.76 -6.40 -4.18
C SER A 50 15.12 -7.43 -5.10
N CYS A 51 15.26 -7.23 -6.42
CA CYS A 51 14.98 -8.25 -7.42
C CYS A 51 16.30 -8.96 -7.75
N CYS A 52 16.34 -10.28 -7.54
CA CYS A 52 17.48 -11.13 -7.83
C CYS A 52 17.15 -12.00 -9.04
N VAL A 53 18.03 -12.03 -10.05
CA VAL A 53 17.84 -12.81 -11.28
C VAL A 53 19.04 -13.72 -11.51
N LEU A 54 18.82 -15.03 -11.62
CA LEU A 54 19.89 -15.98 -11.95
C LEU A 54 20.45 -15.70 -13.35
N THR A 55 21.78 -15.74 -13.47
CA THR A 55 22.48 -15.71 -14.76
C THR A 55 22.23 -17.01 -15.54
N ASP A 56 22.37 -16.97 -16.86
CA ASP A 56 22.18 -18.17 -17.70
C ASP A 56 23.18 -19.29 -17.33
N GLN A 57 24.41 -18.91 -16.99
CA GLN A 57 25.43 -19.86 -16.50
C GLN A 57 24.99 -20.53 -15.19
N ALA A 58 24.45 -19.76 -14.24
CA ALA A 58 23.94 -20.29 -12.99
C ALA A 58 22.74 -21.22 -13.20
N ARG A 59 21.80 -20.85 -14.07
CA ARG A 59 20.62 -21.67 -14.39
C ARG A 59 21.02 -23.05 -14.92
N LEU A 60 21.99 -23.10 -15.84
CA LEU A 60 22.53 -24.35 -16.38
C LEU A 60 23.21 -25.18 -15.29
N ARG A 61 24.07 -24.55 -14.47
CA ARG A 61 24.81 -25.21 -13.37
C ARG A 61 23.89 -25.78 -12.29
N LEU A 62 22.82 -25.06 -11.95
CA LEU A 62 21.88 -25.41 -10.88
C LEU A 62 20.80 -26.39 -11.33
N GLY A 63 20.67 -26.63 -12.64
CA GLY A 63 19.62 -27.46 -13.22
C GLY A 63 18.24 -26.84 -13.09
N ALA A 64 18.14 -25.50 -13.08
CA ALA A 64 16.89 -24.79 -12.88
C ALA A 64 15.95 -25.03 -14.08
N THR A 65 14.80 -25.68 -13.85
CA THR A 65 13.78 -25.94 -14.89
C THR A 65 12.68 -24.87 -14.88
N GLN A 66 12.09 -24.59 -16.04
CA GLN A 66 11.08 -23.52 -16.19
C GLN A 66 9.84 -23.67 -15.28
N ASN A 67 9.54 -24.87 -14.78
CA ASN A 67 8.26 -25.13 -14.10
C ASN A 67 8.33 -25.15 -12.56
N ILE A 68 9.51 -25.19 -11.94
CA ILE A 68 9.64 -25.30 -10.47
C ILE A 68 10.67 -24.31 -9.88
N ASP A 69 11.59 -23.79 -10.69
CA ASP A 69 12.68 -22.96 -10.19
C ASP A 69 12.46 -21.52 -10.63
N TYR A 70 11.90 -20.69 -9.74
CA TYR A 70 11.74 -19.24 -9.95
C TYR A 70 13.10 -18.62 -10.31
N PRO A 71 13.39 -18.35 -11.60
CA PRO A 71 14.74 -17.96 -12.03
C PRO A 71 15.04 -16.51 -11.67
N ALA A 72 14.02 -15.81 -11.18
CA ALA A 72 14.12 -14.55 -10.52
C ALA A 72 13.17 -14.53 -9.30
N ILE A 73 13.62 -13.88 -8.23
CA ILE A 73 12.86 -13.69 -6.99
C ILE A 73 12.93 -12.23 -6.55
N VAL A 74 11.92 -11.81 -5.80
CA VAL A 74 11.93 -10.55 -5.06
C VAL A 74 12.18 -10.87 -3.60
N VAL A 75 13.16 -10.20 -3.00
CA VAL A 75 13.49 -10.26 -1.59
C VAL A 75 13.08 -8.93 -0.96
N LYS A 76 12.12 -8.95 -0.04
CA LYS A 76 11.73 -7.82 0.79
C LYS A 76 12.21 -8.06 2.22
N PHE A 77 13.08 -7.20 2.72
CA PHE A 77 13.37 -7.17 4.15
C PHE A 77 12.25 -6.41 4.87
N VAL A 78 11.69 -7.02 5.91
CA VAL A 78 10.56 -6.47 6.64
C VAL A 78 11.07 -5.46 7.66
N PRO A 79 10.64 -4.18 7.61
CA PRO A 79 11.08 -3.18 8.56
C PRO A 79 10.65 -3.56 9.99
N ASP A 80 11.43 -3.18 11.01
CA ASP A 80 11.04 -3.36 12.43
C ASP A 80 9.90 -2.43 12.82
N VAL A 81 9.93 -1.22 12.28
CA VAL A 81 9.04 -0.12 12.64
C VAL A 81 8.62 0.56 11.35
N ILE A 82 7.31 0.62 11.12
CA ILE A 82 6.68 1.61 10.25
C ILE A 82 6.22 2.76 11.16
N PHE A 83 5.10 3.45 10.94
CA PHE A 83 4.60 4.40 11.95
C PHE A 83 4.37 3.79 13.35
N PHE A 84 4.29 2.46 13.42
CA PHE A 84 4.20 1.64 14.61
C PHE A 84 4.99 0.33 14.42
N SER A 85 5.27 -0.38 15.51
CA SER A 85 5.96 -1.68 15.45
C SER A 85 5.09 -2.72 14.73
N LEU A 86 5.70 -3.47 13.81
CA LEU A 86 5.01 -4.55 13.11
C LEU A 86 4.98 -5.83 13.95
N ASN A 87 3.81 -6.47 14.03
CA ASN A 87 3.69 -7.81 14.62
C ASN A 87 4.11 -8.87 13.60
N ARG A 88 5.24 -9.54 13.85
CA ARG A 88 5.83 -10.51 12.92
C ARG A 88 4.90 -11.69 12.60
N ILE A 89 4.13 -12.18 13.57
CA ILE A 89 3.18 -13.28 13.36
C ILE A 89 2.06 -12.84 12.44
N GLU A 90 1.51 -11.63 12.67
CA GLU A 90 0.46 -11.07 11.83
C GLU A 90 0.97 -10.76 10.41
N THR A 91 2.19 -10.23 10.28
CA THR A 91 2.84 -10.01 8.98
C THR A 91 2.92 -11.32 8.18
N THR A 92 3.35 -12.42 8.81
CA THR A 92 3.37 -13.74 8.17
C THR A 92 1.97 -14.19 7.78
N ALA A 93 1.00 -14.13 8.71
CA ALA A 93 -0.37 -14.56 8.47
C ALA A 93 -1.04 -13.79 7.33
N VAL A 94 -0.83 -12.48 7.25
CA VAL A 94 -1.33 -11.59 6.18
C VAL A 94 -0.73 -12.00 4.83
N ASN A 95 0.60 -12.05 4.72
CA ASN A 95 1.28 -12.36 3.47
C ASN A 95 0.91 -13.76 2.95
N THR A 96 0.86 -14.76 3.82
CA THR A 96 0.44 -16.12 3.45
C THR A 96 -1.01 -16.15 3.00
N THR A 97 -1.93 -15.50 3.74
CA THR A 97 -3.36 -15.48 3.37
C THR A 97 -3.58 -14.86 1.99
N ILE A 98 -2.95 -13.72 1.71
CA ILE A 98 -3.10 -13.01 0.43
C ILE A 98 -2.52 -13.82 -0.73
N SER A 99 -1.32 -14.39 -0.54
CA SER A 99 -0.65 -15.22 -1.55
C SER A 99 -1.45 -16.48 -1.90
N GLU A 100 -1.95 -17.20 -0.90
CA GLU A 100 -2.78 -18.41 -1.13
C GLU A 100 -4.08 -18.10 -1.88
N ASN A 101 -4.59 -16.87 -1.76
CA ASN A 101 -5.77 -16.42 -2.50
C ASN A 101 -5.45 -15.86 -3.89
N GLY A 102 -4.19 -15.92 -4.33
CA GLY A 102 -3.75 -15.45 -5.66
C GLY A 102 -3.96 -13.95 -5.87
N LEU A 103 -3.80 -13.15 -4.81
CA LEU A 103 -3.93 -11.69 -4.86
C LEU A 103 -2.59 -10.96 -4.79
N SER A 104 -1.49 -11.69 -4.54
CA SER A 104 -0.10 -11.20 -4.59
C SER A 104 0.73 -12.08 -5.50
N PRO A 105 1.94 -11.65 -5.91
CA PRO A 105 2.94 -12.60 -6.39
C PRO A 105 3.13 -13.73 -5.37
N ARG A 106 3.47 -14.94 -5.85
CA ARG A 106 3.53 -16.12 -5.00
C ARG A 106 4.59 -15.94 -3.93
N LEU A 107 4.20 -16.08 -2.67
CA LEU A 107 5.10 -16.14 -1.53
C LEU A 107 5.84 -17.48 -1.55
N LEU A 108 7.17 -17.41 -1.61
CA LEU A 108 8.06 -18.57 -1.71
C LEU A 108 8.67 -18.93 -0.36
N TYR A 109 8.95 -17.92 0.46
CA TYR A 109 9.49 -18.05 1.80
C TYR A 109 9.17 -16.79 2.60
N ILE A 110 8.95 -16.94 3.90
CA ILE A 110 8.82 -15.82 4.83
C ILE A 110 9.35 -16.23 6.19
N ASN A 111 10.09 -15.35 6.83
CA ASN A 111 10.44 -15.45 8.25
C ASN A 111 10.15 -14.10 8.93
N GLU A 112 10.66 -13.93 10.15
CA GLU A 112 10.48 -12.72 10.95
C GLU A 112 11.07 -11.43 10.33
N ASN A 113 12.06 -11.54 9.44
CA ASN A 113 12.82 -10.42 8.90
C ASN A 113 12.75 -10.29 7.37
N VAL A 114 12.30 -11.33 6.65
CA VAL A 114 12.35 -11.34 5.19
C VAL A 114 11.16 -12.09 4.58
N ALA A 115 10.69 -11.59 3.44
CA ALA A 115 9.72 -12.24 2.57
C ALA A 115 10.32 -12.39 1.17
N LEU A 116 10.23 -13.59 0.61
CA LEU A 116 10.62 -13.92 -0.76
C LEU A 116 9.39 -14.18 -1.60
N MET A 117 9.30 -13.51 -2.74
CA MET A 117 8.17 -13.59 -3.65
C MET A 117 8.63 -13.93 -5.07
N SER A 118 7.77 -14.55 -5.86
CA SER A 118 7.99 -14.68 -7.30
C SER A 118 8.08 -13.30 -7.95
N THR A 119 8.95 -13.12 -8.95
CA THR A 119 9.00 -11.85 -9.69
C THR A 119 7.76 -11.60 -10.52
N PHE A 120 7.57 -10.31 -10.79
CA PHE A 120 6.57 -9.81 -11.72
C PHE A 120 7.16 -8.72 -12.60
N SER A 121 6.57 -8.52 -13.76
CA SER A 121 7.21 -7.79 -14.85
C SER A 121 6.86 -6.31 -14.94
N GLN A 122 5.66 -5.89 -14.53
CA GLN A 122 5.22 -4.50 -14.74
C GLN A 122 4.46 -3.92 -13.54
N ASN A 123 4.82 -2.69 -13.21
CA ASN A 123 4.06 -1.85 -12.29
C ASN A 123 2.79 -1.35 -12.99
N TYR A 124 1.72 -1.25 -12.23
CA TYR A 124 0.51 -0.57 -12.65
C TYR A 124 0.81 0.92 -12.83
N ASN A 125 0.27 1.54 -13.88
CA ASN A 125 0.56 2.95 -14.21
C ASN A 125 -0.73 3.78 -14.38
N GLN A 126 -0.58 5.06 -14.73
CA GLN A 126 -1.72 5.97 -14.89
C GLN A 126 -2.65 5.54 -16.05
N ASP A 127 -2.11 5.05 -17.17
CA ASP A 127 -2.90 4.61 -18.31
C ASP A 127 -3.79 3.42 -17.94
N ASP A 128 -3.35 2.60 -16.99
CA ASP A 128 -4.16 1.52 -16.43
C ASP A 128 -5.36 2.04 -15.63
N ASP A 129 -5.21 3.15 -14.88
CA ASP A 129 -6.31 3.84 -14.19
C ASP A 129 -7.28 4.53 -15.17
N LEU A 130 -6.83 4.83 -16.40
CA LEU A 130 -7.68 5.39 -17.47
C LEU A 130 -8.38 4.31 -18.32
N ASN A 131 -7.99 3.04 -18.18
CA ASN A 131 -8.60 1.94 -18.90
C ASN A 131 -9.80 1.36 -18.12
N VAL A 132 -11.01 1.51 -18.70
CA VAL A 132 -12.27 1.07 -18.07
C VAL A 132 -12.29 -0.42 -17.69
N GLU A 133 -11.73 -1.31 -18.51
CA GLU A 133 -11.72 -2.75 -18.19
C GLU A 133 -10.71 -3.09 -17.09
N THR A 134 -9.55 -2.43 -17.09
CA THR A 134 -8.58 -2.52 -16.00
C THR A 134 -9.17 -2.01 -14.70
N VAL A 135 -9.84 -0.85 -14.70
CA VAL A 135 -10.55 -0.26 -13.54
C VAL A 135 -11.60 -1.22 -12.97
N LYS A 136 -12.41 -1.85 -13.82
CA LYS A 136 -13.36 -2.88 -13.40
C LYS A 136 -12.66 -4.07 -12.75
N LYS A 137 -11.47 -4.45 -13.22
CA LYS A 137 -10.71 -5.59 -12.70
C LYS A 137 -10.03 -5.27 -11.37
N ILE A 138 -9.39 -4.11 -11.22
CA ILE A 138 -8.81 -3.68 -9.93
C ILE A 138 -9.90 -3.53 -8.87
N ALA A 139 -11.10 -3.05 -9.23
CA ALA A 139 -12.24 -3.01 -8.32
C ALA A 139 -12.61 -4.41 -7.80
N ARG A 140 -12.67 -5.42 -8.66
CA ARG A 140 -12.94 -6.82 -8.25
C ARG A 140 -11.81 -7.39 -7.40
N VAL A 141 -10.56 -7.06 -7.70
CA VAL A 141 -9.39 -7.47 -6.91
C VAL A 141 -9.48 -6.88 -5.51
N LEU A 142 -9.78 -5.59 -5.38
CA LEU A 142 -9.98 -4.95 -4.07
C LEU A 142 -11.16 -5.57 -3.32
N GLY A 143 -12.27 -5.86 -3.99
CA GLY A 143 -13.42 -6.53 -3.37
C GLY A 143 -13.07 -7.93 -2.83
N ARG A 144 -12.29 -8.71 -3.58
CA ARG A 144 -11.75 -9.99 -3.11
C ARG A 144 -10.81 -9.79 -1.91
N PHE A 145 -9.93 -8.80 -1.97
CA PHE A 145 -9.03 -8.47 -0.86
C PHE A 145 -9.81 -8.13 0.42
N HIS A 146 -10.83 -7.27 0.31
CA HIS A 146 -11.72 -6.89 1.42
C HIS A 146 -12.50 -8.07 2.02
N SER A 147 -12.71 -9.14 1.25
CA SER A 147 -13.37 -10.36 1.71
C SER A 147 -12.45 -11.34 2.43
N LEU A 148 -11.13 -11.15 2.38
CA LEU A 148 -10.17 -12.00 3.09
C LEU A 148 -10.39 -11.95 4.61
N LYS A 149 -10.03 -13.06 5.26
CA LYS A 149 -10.10 -13.21 6.72
C LYS A 149 -8.78 -13.75 7.26
N PRO A 150 -7.67 -12.99 7.14
CA PRO A 150 -6.41 -13.41 7.73
C PRO A 150 -6.58 -13.56 9.26
N PRO A 151 -5.94 -14.57 9.88
CA PRO A 151 -6.08 -14.84 11.30
C PRO A 151 -5.24 -13.87 12.13
N ILE A 152 -5.60 -12.59 12.11
CA ILE A 152 -4.94 -11.50 12.83
C ILE A 152 -5.89 -10.85 13.83
N SER A 153 -5.34 -10.13 14.79
CA SER A 153 -6.11 -9.35 15.75
C SER A 153 -6.57 -8.02 15.15
N ILE A 154 -7.21 -7.18 15.97
CA ILE A 154 -7.52 -5.78 15.63
C ILE A 154 -6.44 -4.81 16.14
N ASP A 155 -5.29 -5.31 16.61
CA ASP A 155 -4.23 -4.47 17.19
C ASP A 155 -3.67 -3.48 16.16
N GLY A 156 -3.55 -3.89 14.89
CA GLY A 156 -3.17 -2.99 13.80
C GLY A 156 -4.14 -1.80 13.65
N PHE A 157 -5.44 -2.03 13.79
CA PHE A 157 -6.44 -0.95 13.79
C PHE A 157 -6.26 -0.01 14.99
N HIS A 158 -5.99 -0.55 16.17
CA HIS A 158 -5.73 0.24 17.37
C HIS A 158 -4.43 1.04 17.24
N ALA A 159 -3.38 0.47 16.65
CA ALA A 159 -2.12 1.16 16.38
C ALA A 159 -2.32 2.36 15.44
N TRP A 160 -3.10 2.18 14.37
CA TRP A 160 -3.49 3.27 13.46
C TRP A 160 -4.27 4.39 14.17
N ASN A 161 -5.27 4.04 14.99
CA ASN A 161 -6.03 5.04 15.73
C ASN A 161 -5.16 5.78 16.76
N LYS A 162 -4.27 5.08 17.44
CA LYS A 162 -3.32 5.68 18.39
C LYS A 162 -2.36 6.63 17.67
N MET A 163 -1.89 6.27 16.48
CA MET A 163 -1.06 7.15 15.65
C MET A 163 -1.81 8.45 15.29
N SER A 164 -3.09 8.34 14.92
CA SER A 164 -3.97 9.49 14.65
C SER A 164 -4.11 10.40 15.88
N ASP A 165 -4.26 9.81 17.08
CA ASP A 165 -4.37 10.56 18.32
C ASP A 165 -3.05 11.28 18.69
N ASN A 166 -1.90 10.73 18.26
CA ASN A 166 -0.55 11.24 18.53
C ASN A 166 0.10 11.96 17.34
N ILE A 167 -0.67 12.40 16.35
CA ILE A 167 -0.15 12.92 15.07
C ILE A 167 0.86 14.09 15.22
N GLY A 168 0.69 14.94 16.23
CA GLY A 168 1.62 16.06 16.51
C GLY A 168 3.00 15.61 16.99
N GLU A 169 3.13 14.36 17.43
CA GLU A 169 4.41 13.78 17.83
C GLU A 169 5.13 13.09 16.66
N LEU A 170 4.50 13.03 15.47
CA LEU A 170 5.13 12.45 14.29
C LEU A 170 6.13 13.43 13.66
N PRO A 171 7.33 12.97 13.24
CA PRO A 171 8.34 13.81 12.59
C PRO A 171 7.89 14.50 11.29
N ILE A 172 6.71 14.17 10.79
CA ILE A 172 6.15 14.58 9.49
C ILE A 172 5.31 15.86 9.61
N SER A 173 4.86 16.24 10.82
CA SER A 173 3.90 17.32 11.05
C SER A 173 4.34 18.69 10.51
N ALA A 174 5.65 18.98 10.51
CA ALA A 174 6.16 20.31 10.14
C ALA A 174 6.21 20.62 8.63
N ASN A 175 6.15 19.63 7.73
CA ASN A 175 6.45 19.85 6.30
C ASN A 175 5.29 19.57 5.32
N VAL A 176 4.23 18.88 5.74
CA VAL A 176 3.18 18.42 4.80
C VAL A 176 2.11 19.49 4.54
N PHE A 177 1.85 20.37 5.49
CA PHE A 177 0.86 21.44 5.36
C PHE A 177 1.53 22.78 5.12
N LYS A 178 2.17 22.95 3.95
CA LYS A 178 2.46 24.31 3.47
C LYS A 178 1.12 25.05 3.28
N ASN A 179 1.09 26.33 3.64
CA ASN A 179 -0.06 27.24 3.65
C ASN A 179 -0.97 27.22 2.40
N GLU A 180 -0.47 26.74 1.27
CA GLU A 180 -1.15 26.72 -0.04
C GLU A 180 -2.47 25.94 -0.06
N PHE A 181 -2.58 24.81 0.65
CA PHE A 181 -3.84 24.04 0.69
C PHE A 181 -4.91 24.70 1.58
N ILE A 182 -4.50 25.45 2.60
CA ILE A 182 -5.41 26.15 3.50
C ILE A 182 -6.05 27.33 2.77
N GLU A 183 -5.27 28.10 2.00
CA GLU A 183 -5.79 29.20 1.19
C GLU A 183 -6.82 28.71 0.16
N ALA A 184 -6.59 27.56 -0.48
CA ALA A 184 -7.54 26.96 -1.42
C ALA A 184 -8.87 26.54 -0.74
N ILE A 185 -8.80 25.88 0.44
CA ILE A 185 -10.00 25.49 1.21
C ILE A 185 -10.76 26.74 1.70
N VAL A 186 -10.05 27.78 2.11
CA VAL A 186 -10.63 29.06 2.53
C VAL A 186 -11.22 29.85 1.35
N ALA A 187 -10.81 29.59 0.10
CA ALA A 187 -11.34 30.25 -1.08
C ALA A 187 -12.58 29.55 -1.70
N ASP A 188 -12.84 28.28 -1.37
CA ASP A 188 -13.91 27.48 -1.99
C ASP A 188 -15.26 27.62 -1.28
N ASP A 189 -16.18 28.39 -1.87
CA ASP A 189 -17.51 28.65 -1.29
C ASP A 189 -18.44 27.42 -1.28
N GLU A 190 -18.25 26.47 -2.20
CA GLU A 190 -19.07 25.26 -2.28
C GLU A 190 -18.71 24.27 -1.15
N LEU A 191 -17.41 24.16 -0.81
CA LEU A 191 -16.95 23.39 0.34
C LEU A 191 -17.41 24.02 1.66
N LYS A 192 -17.41 25.35 1.78
CA LYS A 192 -17.90 26.07 2.97
C LYS A 192 -19.38 25.82 3.22
N ASP A 193 -20.19 25.83 2.17
CA ASP A 193 -21.64 25.60 2.27
C ASP A 193 -21.95 24.12 2.55
N LYS A 194 -21.24 23.19 1.90
CA LYS A 194 -21.47 21.74 2.04
C LYS A 194 -21.14 21.20 3.44
N TYR A 195 -20.11 21.74 4.10
CA TYR A 195 -19.64 21.25 5.41
C TYR A 195 -19.94 22.20 6.57
N GLY A 196 -20.59 23.34 6.29
CA GLY A 196 -20.97 24.36 7.26
C GLY A 196 -19.79 25.26 7.65
N TRP A 197 -19.81 26.51 7.18
CA TRP A 197 -18.83 27.57 7.48
C TRP A 197 -18.53 27.72 8.98
N TYR A 198 -19.48 27.40 9.87
CA TYR A 198 -19.28 27.47 11.32
C TYR A 198 -18.31 26.40 11.85
N ASN A 199 -18.29 25.19 11.28
CA ASN A 199 -17.37 24.12 11.70
C ASN A 199 -15.95 24.33 11.15
N ILE A 200 -15.84 24.86 9.92
CA ILE A 200 -14.57 25.22 9.29
C ILE A 200 -13.97 26.47 9.96
N ARG A 201 -14.78 27.49 10.28
CA ARG A 201 -14.34 28.64 11.07
C ARG A 201 -13.93 28.26 12.49
N TYR A 202 -14.62 27.35 13.18
CA TYR A 202 -14.25 27.03 14.55
C TYR A 202 -12.86 26.38 14.64
N ILE A 203 -12.48 25.63 13.61
CA ILE A 203 -11.17 24.97 13.47
C ILE A 203 -10.11 25.92 12.90
N ILE A 204 -10.46 26.85 12.00
CA ILE A 204 -9.46 27.73 11.36
C ILE A 204 -9.27 29.06 12.13
N ILE A 205 -10.33 29.66 12.67
CA ILE A 205 -10.29 30.99 13.29
C ILE A 205 -9.83 30.95 14.76
N ASN A 206 -10.22 29.93 15.53
CA ASN A 206 -9.65 29.80 16.89
C ASN A 206 -8.15 29.48 16.83
N SER A 207 -7.71 28.76 15.81
CA SER A 207 -6.31 28.45 15.53
C SER A 207 -5.49 29.65 15.08
N LEU A 208 -6.07 30.54 14.26
CA LEU A 208 -5.42 31.77 13.82
C LEU A 208 -5.36 32.84 14.93
N ILE A 209 -6.41 32.98 15.74
CA ILE A 209 -6.45 33.98 16.83
C ILE A 209 -5.57 33.53 18.01
N LEU A 210 -5.50 32.23 18.31
CA LEU A 210 -4.63 31.72 19.38
C LEU A 210 -3.15 31.79 18.98
N SER A 211 -2.78 31.40 17.76
CA SER A 211 -1.38 31.49 17.28
C SER A 211 -0.83 32.92 17.29
N ILE A 212 -1.66 33.92 16.96
CA ILE A 212 -1.29 35.34 17.03
C ILE A 212 -1.18 35.85 18.49
N ALA A 213 -2.00 35.33 19.41
CA ALA A 213 -2.04 35.82 20.80
C ALA A 213 -0.92 35.31 21.71
N ILE A 214 -0.30 34.16 21.41
CA ILE A 214 0.77 33.54 22.22
C ILE A 214 2.14 33.44 21.51
N GLY A 215 2.26 33.92 20.27
CA GLY A 215 3.54 33.97 19.55
C GLY A 215 4.10 32.58 19.19
N SER A 216 3.24 31.58 19.05
CA SER A 216 3.61 30.22 18.64
C SER A 216 3.23 29.98 17.17
N THR A 217 4.14 29.38 16.40
CA THR A 217 3.87 28.90 15.04
C THR A 217 2.80 27.79 15.03
N PHE A 218 2.15 27.60 13.88
CA PHE A 218 0.89 26.90 13.62
C PHE A 218 0.93 25.36 13.82
N ASP A 219 1.70 24.83 14.78
CA ASP A 219 2.42 23.58 14.51
C ASP A 219 1.88 22.28 15.14
N ASP A 220 0.89 22.26 16.06
CA ASP A 220 0.46 20.97 16.66
C ASP A 220 -1.02 20.87 17.08
N LEU A 221 -1.58 21.96 17.63
CA LEU A 221 -2.93 21.96 18.19
C LEU A 221 -4.01 21.79 17.09
N ASP A 222 -3.70 22.28 15.89
CA ASP A 222 -4.63 22.36 14.77
C ASP A 222 -4.76 21.02 14.05
N LEU A 223 -3.65 20.28 13.93
CA LEU A 223 -3.67 18.91 13.41
C LEU A 223 -4.48 17.99 14.32
N LYS A 224 -4.26 18.07 15.65
CA LYS A 224 -5.04 17.27 16.61
C LYS A 224 -6.55 17.54 16.49
N GLN A 225 -6.97 18.79 16.29
CA GLN A 225 -8.38 19.15 16.11
C GLN A 225 -8.95 18.66 14.77
N VAL A 226 -8.22 18.81 13.67
CA VAL A 226 -8.64 18.31 12.34
C VAL A 226 -8.78 16.79 12.36
N PHE A 227 -7.83 16.06 12.95
CA PHE A 227 -7.90 14.61 13.08
C PHE A 227 -9.06 14.17 14.00
N ALA A 228 -9.28 14.85 15.12
CA ALA A 228 -10.42 14.59 15.99
C ALA A 228 -11.77 14.81 15.26
N ALA A 229 -11.90 15.90 14.51
CA ALA A 229 -13.10 16.16 13.70
C ALA A 229 -13.31 15.11 12.61
N ASN A 230 -12.24 14.67 11.94
CA ASN A 230 -12.28 13.58 10.96
C ASN A 230 -12.68 12.25 11.61
N LYS A 231 -12.17 11.93 12.80
CA LYS A 231 -12.53 10.73 13.57
C LYS A 231 -14.03 10.70 13.87
N ILE A 232 -14.60 11.81 14.36
CA ILE A 232 -16.04 11.93 14.61
C ILE A 232 -16.83 11.73 13.31
N LYS A 233 -16.40 12.32 12.19
CA LYS A 233 -17.06 12.11 10.89
C LYS A 233 -16.97 10.65 10.46
N MET A 234 -15.81 10.02 10.57
CA MET A 234 -15.60 8.61 10.22
C MET A 234 -16.48 7.68 11.03
N GLU A 235 -16.62 7.91 12.35
CA GLU A 235 -17.52 7.14 13.22
C GLU A 235 -18.99 7.25 12.79
N ASN A 236 -19.38 8.39 12.21
CA ASN A 236 -20.73 8.61 11.68
C ASN A 236 -20.93 8.05 10.26
N VAL A 237 -19.85 7.88 9.50
CA VAL A 237 -19.90 7.19 8.21
C VAL A 237 -19.99 5.69 8.50
N LYS A 238 -21.16 5.09 8.26
CA LYS A 238 -21.43 3.64 8.42
C LYS A 238 -20.68 2.78 7.37
N SER A 239 -19.37 2.97 7.28
CA SER A 239 -18.48 2.27 6.38
C SER A 239 -18.28 0.84 6.86
N PRO A 240 -18.38 -0.17 5.97
CA PRO A 240 -18.11 -1.56 6.35
C PRO A 240 -16.71 -1.73 6.95
N PHE A 241 -16.60 -2.49 8.03
CA PHE A 241 -15.33 -2.88 8.63
C PHE A 241 -14.84 -4.17 7.98
N VAL A 242 -13.70 -4.11 7.28
CA VAL A 242 -13.19 -5.17 6.38
C VAL A 242 -11.67 -5.27 6.50
N PHE A 243 -11.08 -6.33 5.95
CA PHE A 243 -9.62 -6.39 5.83
C PHE A 243 -9.16 -5.42 4.72
N THR A 244 -8.38 -4.40 5.08
CA THR A 244 -7.94 -3.33 4.17
C THR A 244 -6.47 -3.46 3.83
N HIS A 245 -6.07 -2.95 2.67
CA HIS A 245 -4.66 -2.88 2.29
C HIS A 245 -3.91 -1.85 3.14
N GLY A 246 -4.56 -0.74 3.47
CA GLY A 246 -4.00 0.34 4.31
C GLY A 246 -3.06 1.29 3.56
N ASP A 247 -2.70 0.97 2.32
CA ASP A 247 -1.97 1.88 1.42
C ASP A 247 -2.21 1.46 -0.03
N PHE A 248 -3.48 1.46 -0.44
CA PHE A 248 -3.93 1.03 -1.76
C PHE A 248 -3.63 2.07 -2.85
N ASN A 249 -2.36 2.41 -3.00
CA ASN A 249 -1.84 3.37 -3.97
C ASN A 249 -1.44 2.71 -5.30
N ARG A 250 -0.98 3.51 -6.27
CA ARG A 250 -0.57 3.01 -7.60
C ARG A 250 0.70 2.16 -7.58
N GLY A 251 1.73 2.60 -6.87
CA GLY A 251 2.98 1.85 -6.72
C GLY A 251 2.83 0.47 -6.09
N ASN A 252 1.76 0.24 -5.33
CA ASN A 252 1.45 -1.04 -4.67
C ASN A 252 0.60 -1.99 -5.54
N ARG A 253 0.47 -1.70 -6.83
CA ARG A 253 -0.28 -2.50 -7.80
C ARG A 253 0.65 -2.95 -8.92
N LEU A 254 0.54 -4.22 -9.28
CA LEU A 254 1.29 -4.83 -10.38
C LEU A 254 0.31 -5.32 -11.45
N VAL A 255 0.69 -5.23 -12.73
CA VAL A 255 -0.17 -5.62 -13.86
C VAL A 255 0.58 -6.54 -14.83
N LYS A 256 -0.06 -7.63 -15.25
CA LYS A 256 0.46 -8.54 -16.29
C LYS A 256 -0.53 -8.60 -17.41
N LYS A 257 -0.07 -8.26 -18.60
CA LYS A 257 -0.88 -8.28 -19.82
C LYS A 257 -0.32 -9.36 -20.74
N GLU A 258 -1.11 -10.39 -20.99
CA GLU A 258 -0.77 -11.49 -21.90
C GLU A 258 -1.75 -11.49 -23.07
N THR A 259 -1.19 -11.47 -24.29
CA THR A 259 -1.99 -11.63 -25.51
C THR A 259 -2.31 -13.11 -25.66
N ARG A 260 -3.58 -13.47 -25.59
CA ARG A 260 -4.08 -14.81 -25.85
C ARG A 260 -4.02 -15.14 -27.33
N SER A 261 -4.12 -16.43 -27.66
CA SER A 261 -4.11 -16.92 -29.04
C SER A 261 -5.23 -16.36 -29.92
N ASP A 262 -6.32 -15.88 -29.33
CA ASP A 262 -7.45 -15.24 -30.02
C ASP A 262 -7.26 -13.72 -30.20
N GLY A 263 -6.10 -13.17 -29.81
CA GLY A 263 -5.79 -11.75 -29.87
C GLY A 263 -6.35 -10.92 -28.71
N THR A 264 -7.07 -11.53 -27.77
CA THR A 264 -7.54 -10.82 -26.56
C THR A 264 -6.42 -10.62 -25.55
N ILE A 265 -6.45 -9.52 -24.81
CA ILE A 265 -5.46 -9.25 -23.76
C ILE A 265 -6.02 -9.69 -22.41
N GLU A 266 -5.41 -10.72 -21.84
CA GLU A 266 -5.61 -11.11 -20.45
C GLU A 266 -4.80 -10.19 -19.54
N THR A 267 -5.49 -9.45 -18.67
CA THR A 267 -4.85 -8.54 -17.71
C THR A 267 -4.95 -9.13 -16.32
N GLU A 268 -3.88 -9.58 -15.68
CA GLU A 268 -3.89 -9.94 -14.25
C GLU A 268 -3.37 -8.78 -13.41
N ILE A 269 -3.92 -8.63 -12.20
CA ILE A 269 -3.53 -7.56 -11.29
C ILE A 269 -3.23 -8.19 -9.93
N TYR A 270 -2.05 -7.87 -9.40
CA TYR A 270 -1.60 -8.31 -8.09
C TYR A 270 -1.30 -7.10 -7.20
N LEU A 271 -1.46 -7.30 -5.91
CA LEU A 271 -1.18 -6.29 -4.89
C LEU A 271 0.15 -6.64 -4.21
N VAL A 272 0.83 -5.63 -3.68
CA VAL A 272 2.08 -5.77 -2.93
C VAL A 272 2.13 -4.76 -1.78
N ASP A 273 3.10 -4.94 -0.90
CA ASP A 273 3.37 -4.03 0.22
C ASP A 273 2.25 -3.96 1.28
N PHE A 274 2.11 -5.05 2.01
CA PHE A 274 1.01 -5.25 2.98
C PHE A 274 1.34 -4.82 4.41
N ASP A 275 2.37 -3.99 4.60
CA ASP A 275 2.84 -3.61 5.95
C ASP A 275 1.78 -2.83 6.73
N TYR A 276 0.89 -2.13 6.02
CA TYR A 276 -0.23 -1.38 6.58
C TYR A 276 -1.55 -2.17 6.64
N SER A 277 -1.55 -3.41 6.14
CA SER A 277 -2.78 -4.18 5.99
C SER A 277 -3.30 -4.67 7.33
N THR A 278 -4.53 -4.30 7.64
CA THR A 278 -5.24 -4.64 8.89
C THR A 278 -6.73 -4.56 8.65
N TYR A 279 -7.54 -5.03 9.61
CA TYR A 279 -8.95 -4.68 9.64
C TYR A 279 -9.13 -3.17 9.82
N ASN A 280 -9.91 -2.53 8.94
CA ASN A 280 -10.22 -1.11 9.00
C ASN A 280 -11.53 -0.83 8.22
N TYR A 281 -11.97 0.42 8.20
CA TYR A 281 -13.10 0.86 7.40
C TYR A 281 -12.77 0.80 5.90
N ARG A 282 -13.65 0.17 5.11
CA ARG A 282 -13.53 0.03 3.64
C ARG A 282 -13.24 1.36 2.93
N GLY A 283 -13.81 2.43 3.46
CA GLY A 283 -13.62 3.79 2.95
C GLY A 283 -12.16 4.25 2.93
N TYR A 284 -11.29 3.65 3.75
CA TYR A 284 -9.88 4.00 3.83
C TYR A 284 -9.13 3.66 2.52
N ASP A 285 -9.23 2.41 2.05
CA ASP A 285 -8.64 2.01 0.77
C ASP A 285 -9.27 2.74 -0.42
N LEU A 286 -10.59 2.95 -0.39
CA LEU A 286 -11.30 3.68 -1.45
C LEU A 286 -10.84 5.14 -1.53
N GLY A 287 -10.71 5.79 -0.38
CA GLY A 287 -10.18 7.16 -0.28
C GLY A 287 -8.76 7.23 -0.82
N ARG A 288 -7.88 6.31 -0.39
CA ARG A 288 -6.50 6.23 -0.89
C ARG A 288 -6.45 6.05 -2.41
N TYR A 289 -7.23 5.14 -2.96
CA TYR A 289 -7.29 4.89 -4.40
C TYR A 289 -7.78 6.12 -5.19
N PHE A 290 -8.94 6.66 -4.81
CA PHE A 290 -9.52 7.80 -5.54
C PHE A 290 -8.71 9.08 -5.39
N SER A 291 -8.02 9.26 -4.27
CA SER A 291 -7.08 10.37 -4.07
C SER A 291 -5.85 10.33 -4.97
N ASN A 292 -5.58 9.24 -5.69
CA ASN A 292 -4.43 9.12 -6.60
C ASN A 292 -4.84 8.76 -8.03
N TYR A 293 -6.14 8.74 -8.31
CA TYR A 293 -6.67 8.25 -9.58
C TYR A 293 -6.17 9.05 -10.79
N ARG A 294 -6.11 10.38 -10.68
CA ARG A 294 -5.67 11.27 -11.77
C ARG A 294 -4.20 11.65 -11.71
N HIS A 295 -3.57 11.57 -10.54
CA HIS A 295 -2.20 12.08 -10.34
C HIS A 295 -1.21 11.30 -11.19
N LYS A 296 -0.23 11.99 -11.77
CA LYS A 296 0.87 11.34 -12.50
C LYS A 296 1.87 10.69 -11.55
N GLU A 297 2.09 11.31 -10.40
CA GLU A 297 2.98 10.82 -9.33
C GLU A 297 2.19 10.11 -8.22
N ASP A 298 2.87 9.23 -7.46
CA ASP A 298 2.26 8.29 -6.50
C ASP A 298 1.83 8.91 -5.15
N MET A 299 1.93 10.23 -4.99
CA MET A 299 1.77 10.90 -3.69
C MET A 299 0.63 11.91 -3.71
N PHE A 300 0.82 13.07 -4.33
CA PHE A 300 -0.14 14.18 -4.33
C PHE A 300 -0.05 14.95 -5.63
N GLY A 301 -1.18 15.47 -6.11
CA GLY A 301 -1.22 16.35 -7.26
C GLY A 301 -2.52 17.15 -7.32
N ASP A 302 -2.62 18.04 -8.30
CA ASP A 302 -3.77 18.93 -8.52
C ASP A 302 -4.57 18.53 -9.77
N GLU A 303 -4.26 17.38 -10.39
CA GLU A 303 -4.90 16.89 -11.62
C GLU A 303 -6.35 16.39 -11.41
N GLY A 304 -6.89 16.61 -10.21
CA GLY A 304 -8.29 16.39 -9.86
C GLY A 304 -8.61 14.99 -9.33
N PHE A 305 -9.91 14.78 -9.09
CA PHE A 305 -10.48 13.54 -8.58
C PHE A 305 -11.25 12.79 -9.69
N PRO A 306 -11.55 11.50 -9.51
CA PRO A 306 -12.50 10.80 -10.39
C PRO A 306 -13.88 11.48 -10.31
N THR A 307 -14.61 11.45 -11.42
CA THR A 307 -16.00 11.88 -11.48
C THR A 307 -16.91 10.92 -10.71
N ASP A 308 -18.12 11.37 -10.36
CA ASP A 308 -19.14 10.53 -9.73
C ASP A 308 -19.44 9.25 -10.52
N ASP A 309 -19.45 9.32 -11.86
CA ASP A 309 -19.73 8.16 -12.70
C ASP A 309 -18.57 7.16 -12.74
N GLU A 310 -17.32 7.64 -12.67
CA GLU A 310 -16.15 6.78 -12.52
C GLU A 310 -16.11 6.11 -11.14
N MET A 311 -16.43 6.85 -10.07
CA MET A 311 -16.57 6.28 -8.73
C MET A 311 -17.69 5.23 -8.69
N LYS A 312 -18.87 5.54 -9.25
CA LYS A 312 -19.99 4.57 -9.36
C LYS A 312 -19.60 3.33 -10.16
N LEU A 313 -18.83 3.48 -11.25
CA LEU A 313 -18.33 2.36 -12.04
C LEU A 313 -17.46 1.43 -11.18
N PHE A 314 -16.50 2.00 -10.44
CA PHE A 314 -15.63 1.23 -9.56
C PHE A 314 -16.43 0.52 -8.46
N LEU A 315 -17.27 1.26 -7.73
CA LEU A 315 -18.11 0.73 -6.66
C LEU A 315 -19.09 -0.35 -7.14
N LYS A 316 -19.66 -0.22 -8.35
CA LYS A 316 -20.52 -1.28 -8.90
C LYS A 316 -19.76 -2.58 -9.19
N ASN A 317 -18.44 -2.54 -9.38
CA ASN A 317 -17.63 -3.73 -9.67
C ASN A 317 -16.94 -4.32 -8.44
N ILE A 318 -16.72 -3.54 -7.37
CA ILE A 318 -16.17 -4.07 -6.11
C ILE A 318 -17.11 -5.10 -5.48
N ASP A 319 -18.42 -4.86 -5.52
CA ASP A 319 -19.41 -5.71 -4.83
C ASP A 319 -19.88 -6.92 -5.68
N LYS A 320 -19.55 -6.98 -6.97
CA LYS A 320 -20.10 -8.02 -7.89
C LYS A 320 -19.66 -9.45 -7.59
N ASN A 321 -18.55 -9.64 -6.89
CA ASN A 321 -17.98 -10.96 -6.60
C ASN A 321 -17.75 -11.19 -5.09
N VAL A 322 -18.22 -10.29 -4.23
CA VAL A 322 -18.13 -10.47 -2.78
C VAL A 322 -19.33 -11.32 -2.37
N LEU A 323 -19.09 -12.60 -2.09
CA LEU A 323 -20.02 -13.36 -1.27
C LEU A 323 -20.06 -12.66 0.10
N LEU A 324 -21.06 -11.80 0.31
CA LEU A 324 -21.35 -11.17 1.59
C LEU A 324 -21.75 -12.26 2.58
N TYR A 325 -20.78 -12.98 3.12
CA TYR A 325 -21.00 -13.74 4.33
C TYR A 325 -21.21 -12.72 5.45
N LYS A 326 -22.48 -12.52 5.83
CA LYS A 326 -22.87 -11.75 7.01
C LYS A 326 -22.03 -12.23 8.19
N VAL A 327 -21.03 -11.46 8.57
CA VAL A 327 -20.34 -11.66 9.84
C VAL A 327 -21.36 -11.26 10.90
N LYS A 328 -21.91 -12.23 11.62
CA LYS A 328 -22.46 -11.96 12.95
C LYS A 328 -21.26 -11.51 13.79
N VAL A 329 -21.23 -10.23 14.13
CA VAL A 329 -20.47 -9.79 15.30
C VAL A 329 -21.10 -10.54 16.47
N ILE A 330 -20.34 -11.45 17.09
CA ILE A 330 -20.75 -12.13 18.33
C ILE A 330 -20.48 -11.18 19.47
#